data_AF-A0A293LE59-F1
#
_entry.id   AF-A0A293LE59-F1
#
_cell.length_a   1.000
_cell.length_b   1.000
_cell.length_c   1.000
_cell.angle_alpha   90.00
_cell.angle_beta   90.00
_cell.angle_gamma   90.00
#
_symmetry.space_group_name_H-M   'P 1'
#
loop_
_entity.id
_entity.type
_entity.pdbx_description
1 polymer ?
#
loop_
_entity_poly.entity_id
_entity_poly.type
_entity_poly.pdbx_seq_one_letter_code
_entity_poly.pdbx_strand_id
1 'polypeptide(L)'
;MNQVKGYSVWTWMTPVLTLPCAQSTLGLGCSLTLNIQLLISVRTKAKVWKQDAESSCLRQHDKFKRRLPPNSKIWSSMKVFSPEVILSKVKPPPLETVDILYLYKGDLSTLESQYRTISLQPWESAHEKDITKFWAEVHTFKDVSGERCYAELSEFIMSLFSMPVSNSDVERYSVHALQHGTAWCMLQEL
;
A
#
# COMPACT_ATOMS: atom_id res chain seq x y z
N MET A 1 -20.50 54.17 -12.95
CA MET A 1 -20.08 55.01 -14.09
C MET A 1 -18.70 55.57 -13.80
N ASN A 2 -17.70 55.14 -14.57
CA ASN A 2 -16.45 55.83 -14.94
C ASN A 2 -15.59 54.79 -15.67
N GLN A 3 -15.80 54.67 -16.98
CA GLN A 3 -15.01 55.30 -18.05
C GLN A 3 -13.78 54.47 -18.41
N VAL A 4 -13.86 53.99 -19.66
CA VAL A 4 -12.92 53.20 -20.46
C VAL A 4 -11.77 54.10 -20.93
N LYS A 5 -10.55 53.53 -21.04
CA LYS A 5 -9.43 53.83 -21.99
C LYS A 5 -8.12 53.37 -21.35
N GLY A 6 -7.19 52.67 -21.98
CA GLY A 6 -7.08 52.09 -23.30
C GLY A 6 -5.77 51.28 -23.28
N TYR A 7 -5.80 50.05 -23.76
CA TYR A 7 -4.59 49.23 -23.88
C TYR A 7 -3.87 49.62 -25.17
N SER A 8 -2.70 50.26 -25.04
CA SER A 8 -1.83 50.61 -26.16
C SER A 8 -1.01 49.40 -26.60
N VAL A 9 -1.19 49.03 -27.87
CA VAL A 9 -0.35 48.13 -28.66
C VAL A 9 1.05 48.75 -28.79
N TRP A 10 2.08 48.03 -28.35
CA TRP A 10 3.48 48.24 -28.72
C TRP A 10 4.02 46.86 -29.15
N THR A 11 3.95 46.53 -30.43
CA THR A 11 5.03 46.73 -31.41
C THR A 11 6.30 45.99 -31.02
N TRP A 12 6.43 44.83 -31.65
CA TRP A 12 7.60 43.96 -31.77
C TRP A 12 8.90 44.76 -31.88
N MET A 13 9.80 44.58 -30.91
CA MET A 13 11.22 44.86 -31.08
C MET A 13 11.99 43.54 -30.96
N THR A 14 12.29 42.98 -32.12
CA THR A 14 13.33 41.97 -32.31
C THR A 14 14.69 42.57 -31.95
N PRO A 15 15.51 41.95 -31.09
CA PRO A 15 16.89 42.36 -30.94
C PRO A 15 17.67 41.97 -32.20
N VAL A 16 18.14 42.98 -32.94
CA VAL A 16 19.16 42.84 -33.98
C VAL A 16 20.46 42.44 -33.29
N LEU A 17 20.77 41.14 -33.33
CA LEU A 17 22.11 40.64 -33.00
C LEU A 17 22.98 40.78 -34.26
N THR A 18 23.71 41.88 -34.36
CA THR A 18 24.86 42.01 -35.26
C THR A 18 25.97 41.08 -34.77
N LEU A 19 26.17 39.96 -35.45
CA LEU A 19 27.35 39.12 -35.32
C LEU A 19 28.50 39.73 -36.14
N PRO A 20 29.70 39.95 -35.57
CA PRO A 20 30.87 40.21 -36.39
C PRO A 20 31.29 38.91 -37.10
N CYS A 21 31.29 38.98 -38.43
CA CYS A 21 31.87 38.01 -39.33
C CYS A 21 33.40 38.01 -39.15
N ALA A 22 33.94 36.93 -38.59
CA ALA A 22 35.35 36.57 -38.75
C ALA A 22 35.38 35.19 -39.40
N GLN A 23 35.83 35.16 -40.65
CA GLN A 23 35.92 33.98 -41.49
C GLN A 23 37.05 33.03 -41.03
N SER A 24 36.81 31.75 -41.36
CA SER A 24 37.78 30.71 -41.72
C SER A 24 38.64 30.07 -40.63
N THR A 25 38.17 28.92 -40.13
CA THR A 25 38.71 27.55 -40.31
C THR A 25 38.09 26.62 -39.25
N LEU A 26 37.83 25.34 -39.60
CA LEU A 26 37.27 24.26 -38.74
C LEU A 26 35.73 24.14 -38.66
N GLY A 27 35.10 23.86 -39.80
CA GLY A 27 33.67 23.53 -39.93
C GLY A 27 33.19 22.20 -39.33
N LEU A 28 33.99 21.55 -38.46
CA LEU A 28 33.58 20.32 -37.75
C LEU A 28 33.50 20.50 -36.21
N GLY A 29 34.12 21.54 -35.65
CA GLY A 29 34.18 21.74 -34.19
C GLY A 29 32.91 22.32 -33.56
N CYS A 30 32.26 23.28 -34.22
CA CYS A 30 31.10 23.99 -33.64
C CYS A 30 29.81 23.15 -33.57
N SER A 31 29.64 22.18 -34.49
CA SER A 31 28.49 21.26 -34.47
C SER A 31 28.65 20.20 -33.36
N LEU A 32 29.88 19.72 -33.14
CA LEU A 32 30.18 18.76 -32.07
C LEU A 32 30.01 19.38 -30.68
N THR A 33 30.44 20.62 -30.46
CA THR A 33 30.29 21.29 -29.15
C THR A 33 28.83 21.58 -28.80
N LEU A 34 28.01 22.00 -29.77
CA LEU A 34 26.56 22.17 -29.59
C LEU A 34 25.86 20.85 -29.27
N ASN A 35 26.22 19.76 -29.96
CA ASN A 35 25.66 18.44 -29.70
C ASN A 35 26.08 17.88 -28.34
N ILE A 36 27.34 18.07 -27.94
CA ILE A 36 27.84 17.67 -26.61
C ILE A 36 27.11 18.47 -25.52
N GLN A 37 26.93 19.78 -25.70
CA GLN A 37 26.21 20.63 -24.73
C GLN A 37 24.74 20.25 -24.61
N LEU A 38 24.09 19.91 -25.72
CA LEU A 38 22.71 19.43 -25.75
C LEU A 38 22.58 18.07 -25.05
N LEU A 39 23.52 17.15 -25.29
CA LEU A 39 23.56 15.85 -24.62
C LEU A 39 23.79 15.97 -23.11
N ILE A 40 24.67 16.88 -22.66
CA ILE A 40 24.88 17.18 -21.24
C ILE A 40 23.60 17.76 -20.62
N SER A 41 22.90 18.66 -21.32
CA SER A 41 21.63 19.26 -20.87
C SER A 41 20.50 18.22 -20.77
N VAL A 42 20.37 17.32 -21.74
CA VAL A 42 19.39 16.23 -21.70
C VAL A 42 19.71 15.25 -20.58
N ARG A 43 20.99 14.88 -20.40
CA ARG A 43 21.42 13.97 -19.34
C ARG A 43 21.23 14.55 -17.93
N THR A 44 21.46 15.85 -17.76
CA THR A 44 21.23 16.54 -16.48
C THR A 44 19.73 16.64 -16.18
N LYS A 45 18.89 17.01 -17.16
CA LYS A 45 17.42 17.00 -17.00
C LYS A 45 16.88 15.61 -16.66
N ALA A 46 17.37 14.56 -17.31
CA ALA A 46 16.96 13.19 -17.01
C ALA A 46 17.30 12.76 -15.58
N LYS A 47 18.47 13.18 -15.05
CA LYS A 47 18.84 12.95 -13.65
C LYS A 47 17.93 13.69 -12.67
N VAL A 48 17.61 14.96 -12.98
CA VAL A 48 16.69 15.77 -12.17
C VAL A 48 15.29 15.15 -12.16
N TRP A 49 14.75 14.76 -13.32
CA TRP A 49 13.45 14.10 -13.41
C TRP A 49 13.41 12.78 -12.62
N LYS A 50 14.51 12.02 -12.62
CA LYS A 50 14.61 10.81 -11.81
C LYS A 50 14.55 11.12 -10.32
N GLN A 51 15.31 12.10 -9.85
CA GLN A 51 15.30 12.53 -8.44
C GLN A 51 13.95 13.16 -8.03
N ASP A 52 13.31 13.90 -8.92
CA ASP A 52 11.98 14.46 -8.71
C ASP A 52 10.90 13.38 -8.64
N ALA A 53 10.99 12.35 -9.49
CA ALA A 53 10.10 11.20 -9.45
C ALA A 53 10.26 10.41 -8.13
N GLU A 54 11.50 10.12 -7.73
CA GLU A 54 11.80 9.44 -6.46
C GLU A 54 11.28 10.25 -5.25
N SER A 55 11.56 11.56 -5.22
CA SER A 55 11.06 12.44 -4.15
C SER A 55 9.53 12.61 -4.17
N SER A 56 8.90 12.55 -5.35
CA SER A 56 7.44 12.57 -5.49
C SER A 56 6.81 11.31 -4.90
N CYS A 57 7.35 10.13 -5.20
CA CYS A 57 6.90 8.87 -4.62
C CYS A 57 7.01 8.87 -3.09
N LEU A 58 8.11 9.38 -2.54
CA LEU A 58 8.28 9.52 -1.08
C LEU A 58 7.25 10.46 -0.46
N ARG A 59 7.00 11.63 -1.07
CA ARG A 59 5.97 12.58 -0.62
C ARG A 59 4.57 11.95 -0.66
N GLN A 60 4.28 11.13 -1.67
CA GLN A 60 3.00 10.44 -1.82
C GLN A 60 2.83 9.37 -0.74
N HIS A 61 3.88 8.60 -0.46
CA HIS A 61 3.92 7.60 0.60
C HIS A 61 3.72 8.22 1.99
N ASP A 62 4.31 9.38 2.25
CA ASP A 62 4.09 10.09 3.52
C ASP A 62 2.66 10.61 3.67
N LYS A 63 2.06 11.14 2.59
CA LYS A 63 0.64 11.51 2.58
C LYS A 63 -0.25 10.28 2.81
N PHE A 64 0.10 9.15 2.23
CA PHE A 64 -0.61 7.88 2.43
C PHE A 64 -0.50 7.43 3.90
N LYS A 65 0.70 7.43 4.48
CA LYS A 65 0.92 7.12 5.89
C LYS A 65 0.13 8.01 6.85
N ARG A 66 -0.02 9.30 6.53
CA ARG A 66 -0.82 10.24 7.33
C ARG A 66 -2.33 10.04 7.20
N ARG A 67 -2.79 9.41 6.09
CA ARG A 67 -4.20 9.10 5.84
C ARG A 67 -4.62 7.75 6.39
N LEU A 68 -3.66 6.86 6.67
CA LEU A 68 -3.96 5.63 7.39
C LEU A 68 -4.47 6.01 8.77
N PRO A 69 -5.66 5.54 9.18
CA PRO A 69 -6.18 5.88 10.49
C PRO A 69 -5.23 5.33 11.58
N PRO A 70 -5.30 5.88 12.80
CA PRO A 70 -4.51 5.38 13.94
C PRO A 70 -4.78 3.90 14.29
N ASN A 71 -5.80 3.28 13.67
CA ASN A 71 -6.09 1.84 13.72
C ASN A 71 -5.04 0.95 13.03
N SER A 72 -4.02 1.51 12.38
CA SER A 72 -2.82 0.75 11.93
C SER A 72 -2.19 -0.11 13.03
N LYS A 73 -2.32 0.30 14.30
CA LYS A 73 -1.89 -0.49 15.46
C LYS A 73 -2.63 -1.83 15.58
N ILE A 74 -3.93 -1.85 15.28
CA ILE A 74 -4.76 -3.06 15.30
C ILE A 74 -4.21 -4.07 14.29
N TRP A 75 -3.91 -3.62 13.07
CA TRP A 75 -3.30 -4.46 12.04
C TRP A 75 -1.88 -4.92 12.41
N SER A 76 -1.14 -4.11 13.14
CA SER A 76 0.19 -4.50 13.63
C SER A 76 0.11 -5.61 14.69
N SER A 77 -0.96 -5.62 15.50
CA SER A 77 -1.23 -6.68 16.49
C SER A 77 -1.55 -8.02 15.84
N MET A 78 -2.06 -8.04 14.60
CA MET A 78 -2.38 -9.28 13.87
C MET A 78 -1.14 -10.08 13.45
N LYS A 79 0.06 -9.50 13.51
CA LYS A 79 1.30 -10.21 13.17
C LYS A 79 1.53 -11.46 14.02
N VAL A 80 0.92 -11.53 15.20
CA VAL A 80 0.95 -12.71 16.08
C VAL A 80 0.31 -13.95 15.46
N PHE A 81 -0.55 -13.79 14.45
CA PHE A 81 -1.19 -14.88 13.71
C PHE A 81 -0.40 -15.31 12.46
N SER A 82 0.79 -14.73 12.24
CA SER A 82 1.69 -15.21 11.20
C SER A 82 2.16 -16.64 11.52
N PRO A 83 2.19 -17.57 10.55
CA PRO A 83 2.70 -18.92 10.75
C PRO A 83 4.11 -18.92 11.36
N GLU A 84 4.96 -17.99 10.94
CA GLU A 84 6.32 -17.83 11.46
C GLU A 84 6.37 -17.52 12.96
N VAL A 85 5.41 -16.72 13.45
CA VAL A 85 5.35 -16.29 14.85
C VAL A 85 4.68 -17.37 15.71
N ILE A 86 3.55 -17.90 15.22
CA ILE A 86 2.71 -18.85 15.96
C ILE A 86 3.37 -20.23 16.09
N LEU A 87 4.15 -20.64 15.08
CA LEU A 87 4.91 -21.90 15.08
C LEU A 87 6.33 -21.74 15.60
N SER A 88 6.71 -20.52 16.03
CA SER A 88 8.05 -20.31 16.57
C SER A 88 8.26 -21.14 17.84
N LYS A 89 9.51 -21.60 18.04
CA LYS A 89 9.88 -22.35 19.25
C LYS A 89 9.81 -21.52 20.53
N VAL A 90 9.80 -20.20 20.38
CA VAL A 90 9.59 -19.25 21.47
C VAL A 90 8.09 -19.14 21.68
N LYS A 91 7.64 -19.24 22.93
CA LYS A 91 6.21 -19.18 23.24
C LYS A 91 5.59 -17.93 22.61
N PRO A 92 4.54 -18.06 21.79
CA PRO A 92 3.93 -16.91 21.14
C PRO A 92 3.40 -15.93 22.20
N PRO A 93 3.31 -14.63 21.86
CA PRO A 93 2.75 -13.62 22.76
C PRO A 93 1.34 -14.03 23.24
N PRO A 94 0.95 -13.70 24.48
CA PRO A 94 -0.41 -13.96 24.95
C PRO A 94 -1.44 -13.34 24.02
N LEU A 95 -2.57 -14.03 23.81
CA LEU A 95 -3.65 -13.56 22.94
C LEU A 95 -4.27 -12.23 23.44
N GLU A 96 -4.16 -11.95 24.74
CA GLU A 96 -4.54 -10.68 25.39
C GLU A 96 -3.82 -9.46 24.82
N THR A 97 -2.65 -9.65 24.18
CA THR A 97 -1.90 -8.56 23.55
C THR A 97 -2.49 -8.10 22.22
N VAL A 98 -3.51 -8.80 21.72
CA VAL A 98 -4.12 -8.52 20.42
C VAL A 98 -5.28 -7.53 20.59
N ASP A 99 -5.07 -6.32 20.08
CA ASP A 99 -6.05 -5.24 20.17
C ASP A 99 -7.40 -5.58 19.53
N ILE A 100 -7.47 -6.53 18.57
CA ILE A 100 -8.72 -6.90 17.89
C ILE A 100 -9.53 -8.00 18.59
N LEU A 101 -9.04 -8.50 19.73
CA LEU A 101 -9.68 -9.60 20.45
C LEU A 101 -11.11 -9.26 20.91
N TYR A 102 -11.42 -7.97 21.12
CA TYR A 102 -12.78 -7.52 21.48
C TYR A 102 -13.86 -7.84 20.43
N LEU A 103 -13.48 -8.15 19.19
CA LEU A 103 -14.43 -8.57 18.15
C LEU A 103 -14.86 -10.04 18.29
N TYR A 104 -14.10 -10.84 19.02
CA TYR A 104 -14.42 -12.25 19.24
C TYR A 104 -15.56 -12.38 20.25
N LYS A 105 -16.62 -13.10 19.88
CA LYS A 105 -17.83 -13.29 20.69
C LYS A 105 -17.95 -14.68 21.31
N GLY A 106 -16.98 -15.57 21.08
CA GLY A 106 -16.97 -16.94 21.60
C GLY A 106 -16.29 -17.07 22.96
N ASP A 107 -15.93 -18.29 23.32
CA ASP A 107 -15.20 -18.59 24.55
C ASP A 107 -13.70 -18.30 24.40
N LEU A 108 -13.25 -17.24 25.05
CA LEU A 108 -11.84 -16.84 25.06
C LEU A 108 -10.91 -17.91 25.62
N SER A 109 -11.39 -18.72 26.58
CA SER A 109 -10.56 -19.74 27.23
C SER A 109 -10.25 -20.89 26.27
N THR A 110 -11.24 -21.31 25.49
CA THR A 110 -11.08 -22.32 24.43
C THR A 110 -10.19 -21.78 23.31
N LEU A 111 -10.41 -20.54 22.87
CA LEU A 111 -9.59 -19.88 21.87
C LEU A 111 -8.11 -19.79 22.28
N GLU A 112 -7.82 -19.40 23.52
CA GLU A 112 -6.45 -19.30 24.03
C GLU A 112 -5.78 -20.67 24.15
N SER A 113 -6.54 -21.70 24.57
CA SER A 113 -6.05 -23.08 24.64
C SER A 113 -5.64 -23.59 23.25
N GLN A 114 -6.49 -23.37 22.24
CA GLN A 114 -6.20 -23.71 20.84
C GLN A 114 -4.96 -22.96 20.33
N TYR A 115 -4.86 -21.66 20.62
CA TYR A 115 -3.71 -20.82 20.23
C TYR A 115 -2.39 -21.32 20.81
N ARG A 116 -2.39 -21.83 22.05
CA ARG A 116 -1.17 -22.37 22.69
C ARG A 116 -0.78 -23.76 22.18
N THR A 117 -1.75 -24.53 21.72
CA THR A 117 -1.57 -25.93 21.33
C THR A 117 -1.15 -26.07 19.87
N ILE A 118 -1.50 -25.09 19.02
CA ILE A 118 -1.24 -25.12 17.57
C ILE A 118 0.24 -25.34 17.22
N SER A 119 1.18 -24.82 18.01
CA SER A 119 2.62 -24.96 17.77
C SER A 119 3.16 -26.37 18.03
N LEU A 120 2.38 -27.24 18.68
CA LEU A 120 2.78 -28.61 19.00
C LEU A 120 2.59 -29.57 17.81
N GLN A 121 1.73 -29.20 16.86
CA GLN A 121 1.48 -30.01 15.68
C GLN A 121 2.38 -29.58 14.52
N PRO A 122 2.92 -30.53 13.73
CA PRO A 122 3.59 -30.22 12.49
C PRO A 122 2.55 -29.88 11.41
N TRP A 123 2.74 -28.75 10.74
CA TRP A 123 1.87 -28.29 9.64
C TRP A 123 2.65 -28.33 8.32
N GLU A 124 2.04 -28.85 7.25
CA GLU A 124 2.72 -28.97 5.96
C GLU A 124 2.91 -27.60 5.30
N SER A 125 1.91 -26.72 5.43
CA SER A 125 1.95 -25.36 4.87
C SER A 125 2.80 -24.38 5.70
N ALA A 126 3.44 -24.81 6.79
CA ALA A 126 4.24 -23.95 7.66
C ALA A 126 5.41 -23.26 6.94
N HIS A 127 5.95 -23.89 5.89
CA HIS A 127 7.06 -23.38 5.10
C HIS A 127 6.62 -22.52 3.91
N GLU A 128 5.31 -22.50 3.60
CA GLU A 128 4.77 -21.65 2.55
C GLU A 128 4.58 -20.22 3.05
N LYS A 129 4.83 -19.24 2.16
CA LYS A 129 4.55 -17.82 2.45
C LYS A 129 3.06 -17.48 2.41
N ASP A 130 2.20 -18.47 2.15
CA ASP A 130 0.77 -18.27 2.01
C ASP A 130 0.05 -18.50 3.33
N ILE A 131 -0.22 -17.39 4.03
CA ILE A 131 -0.92 -17.36 5.32
C ILE A 131 -2.34 -17.97 5.17
N THR A 132 -2.99 -17.77 4.02
CA THR A 132 -4.37 -18.22 3.80
C THR A 132 -4.45 -19.74 3.73
N LYS A 133 -3.48 -20.37 3.04
CA LYS A 133 -3.40 -21.83 2.96
C LYS A 133 -3.11 -22.46 4.31
N PHE A 134 -2.20 -21.88 5.09
CA PHE A 134 -1.92 -22.34 6.44
C PHE A 134 -3.20 -22.36 7.30
N TRP A 135 -3.95 -21.26 7.34
CA TRP A 135 -5.17 -21.21 8.14
C TRP A 135 -6.30 -22.09 7.59
N ALA A 136 -6.34 -22.33 6.27
CA ALA A 136 -7.24 -23.32 5.67
C ALA A 136 -6.89 -24.76 6.10
N GLU A 137 -5.59 -25.11 6.13
CA GLU A 137 -5.11 -26.40 6.62
C GLU A 137 -5.53 -26.61 8.08
N VAL A 138 -5.26 -25.62 8.95
CA VAL A 138 -5.63 -25.63 10.38
C VAL A 138 -7.14 -25.79 10.58
N HIS A 139 -7.96 -25.14 9.75
CA HIS A 139 -9.41 -25.27 9.80
C HIS A 139 -9.90 -26.67 9.39
N THR A 140 -9.24 -27.31 8.42
CA THR A 140 -9.59 -28.65 7.96
C THR A 140 -9.02 -29.77 8.82
N PHE A 141 -8.07 -29.46 9.70
CA PHE A 141 -7.42 -30.43 10.56
C PHE A 141 -8.41 -31.10 11.50
N LYS A 142 -8.36 -32.43 11.53
CA LYS A 142 -9.17 -33.27 12.39
C LYS A 142 -8.27 -34.12 13.26
N ASP A 143 -8.63 -34.23 14.52
CA ASP A 143 -7.95 -35.12 15.45
C ASP A 143 -8.34 -36.59 15.23
N VAL A 144 -7.69 -37.51 15.95
CA VAL A 144 -8.02 -38.95 15.96
C VAL A 144 -9.48 -39.23 16.30
N SER A 145 -10.13 -38.32 17.01
CA SER A 145 -11.57 -38.35 17.31
C SER A 145 -12.48 -37.96 16.13
N GLY A 146 -11.92 -37.43 15.04
CA GLY A 146 -12.66 -36.92 13.88
C GLY A 146 -13.18 -35.49 14.05
N GLU A 147 -13.00 -34.90 15.23
CA GLU A 147 -13.42 -33.53 15.57
C GLU A 147 -12.36 -32.49 15.18
N ARG A 148 -12.81 -31.27 14.89
CA ARG A 148 -11.92 -30.14 14.54
C ARG A 148 -11.41 -29.44 15.79
N CYS A 149 -10.17 -29.75 16.19
CA CYS A 149 -9.57 -29.20 17.41
C CYS A 149 -9.29 -27.69 17.37
N TYR A 150 -9.19 -27.08 16.18
CA TYR A 150 -8.81 -25.68 16.01
C TYR A 150 -9.90 -24.86 15.29
N ALA A 151 -11.16 -25.31 15.32
CA ALA A 151 -12.26 -24.68 14.59
C ALA A 151 -12.46 -23.21 15.01
N GLU A 152 -12.56 -22.94 16.31
CA GLU A 152 -12.82 -21.58 16.82
C GLU A 152 -11.69 -20.61 16.47
N LEU A 153 -10.43 -21.05 16.61
CA LEU A 153 -9.26 -20.25 16.27
C LEU A 153 -9.19 -19.93 14.78
N SER A 154 -9.36 -20.96 13.94
CA SER A 154 -9.26 -20.80 12.49
C SER A 154 -10.42 -19.99 11.93
N GLU A 155 -11.66 -20.20 12.40
CA GLU A 155 -12.83 -19.40 11.99
C GLU A 155 -12.65 -17.93 12.38
N PHE A 156 -12.19 -17.65 13.60
CA PHE A 156 -11.92 -16.29 14.03
C PHE A 156 -10.88 -15.61 13.14
N ILE A 157 -9.76 -16.28 12.85
CA ILE A 157 -8.68 -15.69 12.05
C ILE A 157 -9.07 -15.55 10.58
N MET A 158 -9.80 -16.50 10.02
CA MET A 158 -10.35 -16.37 8.67
C MET A 158 -11.35 -15.21 8.58
N SER A 159 -12.20 -15.01 9.60
CA SER A 159 -13.10 -13.85 9.68
C SER A 159 -12.33 -12.53 9.81
N LEU A 160 -11.18 -12.56 10.47
CA LEU A 160 -10.31 -11.41 10.62
C LEU A 160 -9.67 -11.01 9.29
N PHE A 161 -9.21 -11.99 8.52
CA PHE A 161 -8.59 -11.76 7.21
C PHE A 161 -9.61 -11.42 6.11
N SER A 162 -10.89 -11.74 6.30
CA SER A 162 -11.95 -11.29 5.40
C SER A 162 -12.40 -9.84 5.66
N MET A 163 -11.94 -9.21 6.75
CA MET A 163 -12.29 -7.84 7.07
C MET A 163 -11.58 -6.85 6.13
N PRO A 164 -12.30 -5.88 5.52
CA PRO A 164 -11.69 -4.89 4.65
C PRO A 164 -10.71 -3.99 5.43
N VAL A 165 -9.50 -3.85 4.92
CA VAL A 165 -8.42 -3.11 5.60
C VAL A 165 -8.64 -1.59 5.55
N SER A 166 -9.39 -1.11 4.54
CA SER A 166 -9.63 0.31 4.35
C SER A 166 -11.04 0.64 3.85
N ASN A 167 -11.54 1.82 4.19
CA ASN A 167 -12.80 2.34 3.64
C ASN A 167 -12.75 2.44 2.11
N SER A 168 -11.58 2.66 1.50
CA SER A 168 -11.43 2.65 0.04
C SER A 168 -11.67 1.27 -0.58
N ASP A 169 -11.46 0.18 0.16
CA ASP A 169 -11.83 -1.16 -0.31
C ASP A 169 -13.34 -1.34 -0.26
N VAL A 170 -13.98 -0.90 0.84
CA VAL A 170 -15.45 -0.87 0.98
C VAL A 170 -16.09 -0.04 -0.13
N GLU A 171 -15.51 1.12 -0.45
CA GLU A 171 -15.97 2.00 -1.53
C GLU A 171 -15.85 1.36 -2.91
N ARG A 172 -14.82 0.54 -3.18
CA ARG A 172 -14.73 -0.19 -4.45
C ARG A 172 -15.84 -1.23 -4.57
N TYR A 173 -16.13 -1.97 -3.51
CA TYR A 173 -17.25 -2.91 -3.50
C TYR A 173 -18.60 -2.20 -3.59
N SER A 174 -18.77 -1.05 -2.92
CA SER A 174 -20.02 -0.28 -2.98
C SER A 174 -20.23 0.38 -4.34
N VAL A 175 -19.18 0.92 -4.97
CA VAL A 175 -19.24 1.47 -6.35
C VAL A 175 -19.53 0.38 -7.38
N HIS A 176 -18.94 -0.81 -7.24
CA HIS A 176 -19.26 -1.95 -8.10
C HIS A 176 -20.69 -2.45 -7.87
N ALA A 177 -21.18 -2.49 -6.62
CA ALA A 177 -22.56 -2.85 -6.30
C ALA A 177 -23.58 -1.82 -6.83
N LEU A 178 -23.24 -0.53 -6.83
CA LEU A 178 -24.06 0.53 -7.40
C LEU A 178 -24.22 0.41 -8.93
N GLN A 179 -23.23 -0.15 -9.64
CA GLN A 179 -23.38 -0.48 -11.08
C GLN A 179 -24.36 -1.64 -11.33
N HIS A 180 -24.62 -2.48 -10.33
CA HIS A 180 -25.52 -3.64 -10.42
C HIS A 180 -26.87 -3.46 -9.71
N GLY A 181 -27.19 -2.26 -9.21
CA GLY A 181 -28.55 -1.89 -8.83
C GLY A 181 -29.12 -2.55 -7.57
N THR A 182 -28.30 -2.87 -6.56
CA THR A 182 -28.81 -3.30 -5.24
C THR A 182 -28.58 -2.22 -4.18
N ALA A 183 -29.68 -1.78 -3.56
CA ALA A 183 -29.78 -0.61 -2.70
C ALA A 183 -29.09 -0.80 -1.33
N TRP A 184 -28.17 0.10 -0.99
CA TRP A 184 -27.47 0.18 0.30
C TRP A 184 -28.25 1.00 1.34
N CYS A 185 -29.45 0.55 1.73
CA CYS A 185 -30.23 1.20 2.79
C CYS A 185 -30.03 0.63 4.20
N MET A 186 -29.00 -0.18 4.50
CA MET A 186 -28.94 -0.88 5.80
C MET A 186 -27.63 -0.84 6.61
N LEU A 187 -26.63 -0.04 6.26
CA LEU A 187 -25.36 -0.05 7.02
C LEU A 187 -24.84 1.37 7.32
N GLN A 188 -25.64 2.17 8.01
CA GLN A 188 -25.15 3.40 8.66
C GLN A 188 -25.67 3.58 10.10
N GLU A 189 -25.98 2.49 10.79
CA GLU A 189 -26.14 2.52 12.25
C GLU A 189 -25.45 1.31 12.87
N LEU A 190 -24.13 1.41 13.03
CA LEU A 190 -23.27 0.82 14.08
C LEU A 190 -21.91 1.52 14.00
#